data_AF-A0A4S4LW22-F1
#
_entry.id   AF-A0A4S4LW22-F1
#
_cell.length_a   1.000
_cell.length_b   1.000
_cell.length_c   1.000
_cell.angle_alpha   90.00
_cell.angle_beta   90.00
_cell.angle_gamma   90.00
#
_symmetry.space_group_name_H-M   'P 1'
#
loop_
_entity.id
_entity.type
_entity.pdbx_description
1 polymer ?
#
loop_
_entity_poly.entity_id
_entity_poly.type
_entity_poly.pdbx_seq_one_letter_code
_entity_poly.pdbx_strand_id
1 'polypeptide(L)'
;MSTCVLISAFRPFRTLCLPVANDASLSSIYDLLNERYPDLPHGGFSSLDLVLSTHSGPIPQPHTLISSLKPDDSSNLLRAAGGRMSSQKTSNNDSCRDLSGRRLSTIKEAKRLAEYIESEPARKKAQQDAQKAKLEALEKKLAMRDDAGGSSEPLAGKKHRLEDTEFVEQSKELVDSVKSAVSAAMLKKKKKAKTAHTTSTATVASTSKVASTLTTAAAATSAFVEPILESSATAPVVAVATVAAGAASA
;
A
#
# COMPACT_ATOMS: atom_id res chain seq x y z
N MET A 1 -18.05 -28.72 -43.32
CA MET A 1 -17.81 -27.29 -43.01
C MET A 1 -16.66 -26.80 -43.88
N SER A 2 -16.51 -25.48 -44.05
CA SER A 2 -15.45 -24.91 -44.91
C SER A 2 -14.47 -24.08 -44.09
N THR A 3 -13.18 -24.25 -44.37
CA THR A 3 -12.07 -23.48 -43.80
C THR A 3 -11.52 -22.54 -44.87
N CYS A 4 -11.29 -21.26 -44.54
CA CYS A 4 -10.61 -20.34 -45.46
C CYS A 4 -9.09 -20.47 -45.26
N VAL A 5 -8.42 -21.10 -46.22
CA VAL A 5 -6.96 -21.27 -46.24
C VAL A 5 -6.33 -20.00 -46.81
N LEU A 6 -5.51 -19.33 -46.00
CA LEU A 6 -4.71 -18.18 -46.42
C LEU A 6 -3.38 -18.66 -47.01
N ILE A 7 -3.13 -18.38 -48.29
CA ILE A 7 -1.89 -18.72 -48.98
C ILE A 7 -1.11 -17.44 -49.27
N SER A 8 0.17 -17.43 -48.86
CA SER A 8 1.09 -16.33 -49.11
C SER A 8 2.00 -16.66 -50.28
N ALA A 9 1.64 -16.19 -51.47
CA ALA A 9 2.46 -16.32 -52.67
C ALA A 9 3.64 -15.32 -52.67
N PHE A 10 4.64 -15.58 -53.52
CA PHE A 10 5.77 -14.69 -53.78
C PHE A 10 5.41 -13.62 -54.81
N ARG A 11 6.12 -12.47 -54.81
CA ARG A 11 5.92 -11.42 -55.83
C ARG A 11 6.20 -11.97 -57.24
N PRO A 12 5.38 -11.67 -58.26
CA PRO A 12 4.37 -10.61 -58.32
C PRO A 12 2.99 -10.95 -57.73
N PHE A 13 2.75 -12.21 -57.38
CA PHE A 13 1.44 -12.71 -56.94
C PHE A 13 1.02 -12.14 -55.58
N ARG A 14 -0.29 -12.03 -55.36
CA ARG A 14 -0.89 -11.52 -54.11
C ARG A 14 -1.23 -12.66 -53.17
N THR A 15 -1.26 -12.37 -51.87
CA THR A 15 -1.87 -13.25 -50.86
C THR A 15 -3.34 -13.52 -51.22
N LEU A 16 -3.80 -14.76 -51.03
CA LEU A 16 -5.15 -15.19 -51.40
C LEU A 16 -5.79 -16.00 -50.27
N CYS A 17 -7.12 -15.94 -50.16
CA CYS A 17 -7.89 -16.90 -49.34
C CYS A 17 -8.67 -17.85 -50.27
N LEU A 18 -8.64 -19.14 -49.96
CA LEU A 18 -9.44 -20.17 -50.61
C LEU A 18 -10.43 -20.75 -49.57
N PRO A 19 -11.76 -20.61 -49.76
CA PRO A 19 -12.72 -21.34 -48.96
C PRO A 19 -12.76 -22.80 -49.45
N VAL A 20 -12.20 -23.72 -48.67
CA VAL A 20 -12.11 -25.15 -49.03
C VAL A 20 -12.84 -26.00 -47.99
N ALA A 21 -13.40 -27.15 -48.38
CA ALA A 21 -13.98 -28.09 -47.44
C ALA A 21 -12.91 -28.66 -46.49
N ASN A 22 -13.26 -28.88 -45.22
CA ASN A 22 -12.33 -29.42 -44.21
C ASN A 22 -11.76 -30.81 -44.59
N ASP A 23 -12.52 -31.57 -45.35
CA ASP A 23 -12.26 -32.96 -45.75
C ASP A 23 -11.52 -33.06 -47.10
N ALA A 24 -11.13 -31.93 -47.69
CA ALA A 24 -10.30 -31.89 -48.88
C ALA A 24 -8.81 -32.10 -48.56
N SER A 25 -8.10 -32.73 -49.50
CA SER A 25 -6.64 -32.86 -49.50
C SER A 25 -5.95 -31.60 -50.03
N LEU A 26 -4.67 -31.44 -49.70
CA LEU A 26 -3.83 -30.37 -50.26
C LEU A 26 -3.76 -30.40 -51.81
N SER A 27 -3.86 -31.56 -52.45
CA SER A 27 -3.91 -31.67 -53.92
C SER A 27 -4.98 -30.75 -54.52
N SER A 28 -6.20 -30.76 -53.96
CA SER A 28 -7.31 -29.91 -54.42
C SER A 28 -7.05 -28.41 -54.23
N ILE A 29 -6.15 -28.03 -53.31
CA ILE A 29 -5.72 -26.63 -53.19
C ILE A 29 -4.87 -26.22 -54.39
N TYR A 30 -3.94 -27.07 -54.86
CA TYR A 30 -3.11 -26.76 -56.04
C TYR A 30 -3.97 -26.60 -57.29
N ASP A 31 -4.97 -27.46 -57.49
CA ASP A 31 -5.91 -27.37 -58.61
C ASP A 31 -6.65 -26.01 -58.62
N LEU A 32 -7.20 -25.61 -57.47
CA LEU A 32 -7.86 -24.31 -57.26
C LEU A 32 -6.88 -23.11 -57.32
N LEU A 33 -5.59 -23.34 -57.11
CA LEU A 33 -4.56 -22.31 -57.23
C LEU A 33 -4.23 -22.08 -58.71
N ASN A 34 -4.05 -23.16 -59.48
CA ASN A 34 -3.82 -23.13 -60.92
C ASN A 34 -5.00 -22.49 -61.67
N GLU A 35 -6.25 -22.79 -61.27
CA GLU A 35 -7.45 -22.16 -61.85
C GLU A 35 -7.47 -20.63 -61.66
N ARG A 36 -6.98 -20.13 -60.51
CA ARG A 36 -7.01 -18.69 -60.18
C ARG A 36 -5.72 -17.92 -60.52
N TYR A 37 -4.61 -18.62 -60.76
CA TYR A 37 -3.34 -18.04 -61.19
C TYR A 37 -2.64 -18.98 -62.19
N PRO A 38 -3.11 -19.06 -63.45
CA PRO A 38 -2.46 -19.88 -64.48
C PRO A 38 -1.02 -19.41 -64.79
N ASP A 39 -0.71 -18.14 -64.54
CA ASP A 39 0.63 -17.57 -64.70
C ASP A 39 1.63 -17.99 -63.59
N LEU A 40 1.16 -18.65 -62.54
CA LEU A 40 2.04 -19.20 -61.50
C LEU A 40 2.80 -20.41 -62.08
N PRO A 41 4.10 -20.61 -61.76
CA PRO A 41 4.87 -21.76 -62.21
C PRO A 41 4.30 -23.07 -61.64
N HIS A 42 3.40 -23.66 -62.41
CA HIS A 42 3.00 -25.06 -62.36
C HIS A 42 4.02 -25.87 -63.19
N GLY A 43 4.17 -27.17 -62.90
CA GLY A 43 5.27 -28.04 -63.35
C GLY A 43 5.31 -28.41 -64.85
N GLY A 44 5.18 -27.43 -65.75
CA GLY A 44 5.34 -27.61 -67.19
C GLY A 44 6.82 -27.77 -67.59
N PHE A 45 7.28 -29.02 -67.67
CA PHE A 45 8.61 -29.44 -68.13
C PHE A 45 9.80 -28.96 -67.27
N SER A 46 10.26 -29.87 -66.38
CA SER A 46 11.51 -29.79 -65.60
C SER A 46 11.50 -28.94 -64.31
N SER A 47 11.10 -29.59 -63.21
CA SER A 47 11.78 -29.48 -61.91
C SER A 47 11.72 -28.14 -61.15
N LEU A 48 10.61 -27.40 -61.25
CA LEU A 48 10.19 -26.46 -60.22
C LEU A 48 8.82 -26.88 -59.68
N ASP A 49 8.83 -27.77 -58.69
CA ASP A 49 7.62 -28.23 -58.02
C ASP A 49 7.15 -27.18 -57.00
N LEU A 50 5.90 -26.74 -57.11
CA LEU A 50 5.33 -25.71 -56.25
C LEU A 50 4.93 -26.36 -54.92
N VAL A 51 5.68 -26.10 -53.84
CA VAL A 51 5.42 -26.72 -52.53
C VAL A 51 4.74 -25.73 -51.57
N LEU A 52 3.52 -26.04 -51.14
CA LEU A 52 2.82 -25.35 -50.06
C LEU A 52 3.37 -25.78 -48.70
N SER A 53 4.14 -24.89 -48.06
CA SER A 53 4.51 -25.04 -46.64
C SER A 53 3.49 -24.37 -45.72
N THR A 54 3.27 -24.96 -44.54
CA THR A 54 2.65 -24.25 -43.41
C THR A 54 3.61 -23.17 -42.86
N HIS A 55 3.08 -22.22 -42.08
CA HIS A 55 3.87 -21.20 -41.37
C HIS A 55 4.78 -21.82 -40.28
N SER A 56 4.50 -23.03 -39.82
CA SER A 56 5.29 -23.78 -38.84
C SER A 56 5.02 -25.28 -39.00
N GLY A 57 6.02 -26.10 -38.69
CA GLY A 57 5.96 -27.56 -38.80
C GLY A 57 6.66 -28.12 -40.05
N PRO A 58 6.56 -29.44 -40.29
CA PRO A 58 7.11 -30.09 -41.48
C PRO A 58 6.30 -29.73 -42.73
N ILE A 59 6.92 -29.88 -43.91
CA ILE A 59 6.23 -29.75 -45.20
C ILE A 59 5.14 -30.85 -45.29
N PRO A 60 3.87 -30.48 -45.44
CA PRO A 60 2.78 -31.44 -45.52
C PRO A 60 2.75 -32.17 -46.86
N GLN A 61 2.20 -33.38 -46.88
CA GLN A 61 2.13 -34.21 -48.09
C GLN A 61 0.90 -33.82 -48.94
N PRO A 62 0.92 -33.98 -50.27
CA PRO A 62 -0.19 -33.56 -51.14
C PRO A 62 -1.52 -34.27 -50.83
N HIS A 63 -1.49 -35.44 -50.17
CA HIS A 63 -2.68 -36.16 -49.71
C HIS A 63 -3.14 -35.78 -48.28
N THR A 64 -2.42 -34.91 -47.56
CA THR A 64 -2.80 -34.49 -46.20
C THR A 64 -4.09 -33.66 -46.23
N LEU A 65 -5.02 -33.96 -45.32
CA LEU A 65 -6.29 -33.25 -45.19
C LEU A 65 -6.13 -31.89 -44.50
N ILE A 66 -6.90 -30.90 -44.95
CA ILE A 66 -6.89 -29.52 -44.39
C ILE A 66 -7.26 -29.51 -42.90
N SER A 67 -8.18 -30.39 -42.48
CA SER A 67 -8.53 -30.60 -41.08
C SER A 67 -7.35 -30.93 -40.17
N SER A 68 -6.35 -31.67 -40.67
CA SER A 68 -5.13 -32.06 -39.94
C SER A 68 -4.07 -30.93 -39.86
N LEU A 69 -4.23 -29.87 -40.67
CA LEU A 69 -3.33 -28.72 -40.72
C LEU A 69 -3.82 -27.54 -39.87
N LYS A 70 -5.03 -27.63 -39.32
CA LYS A 70 -5.57 -26.60 -38.42
C LYS A 70 -4.81 -26.67 -37.08
N PRO A 71 -4.14 -25.59 -36.63
CA PRO A 71 -3.55 -25.57 -35.29
C PRO A 71 -4.64 -25.58 -34.22
N ASP A 72 -4.38 -26.21 -33.08
CA ASP A 72 -5.29 -26.22 -31.94
C ASP A 72 -5.67 -24.79 -31.52
N ASP A 73 -6.97 -24.57 -31.26
CA ASP A 73 -7.55 -23.26 -30.98
C ASP A 73 -6.98 -22.58 -29.73
N SER A 74 -6.31 -23.34 -28.86
CA SER A 74 -5.52 -22.86 -27.71
C SER A 74 -4.49 -21.80 -28.10
N SER A 75 -3.83 -21.96 -29.25
CA SER A 75 -2.80 -21.05 -29.77
C SER A 75 -3.36 -19.65 -30.08
N ASN A 76 -4.53 -19.60 -30.73
CA ASN A 76 -5.25 -18.36 -31.01
C ASN A 76 -5.85 -17.74 -29.74
N LEU A 77 -6.37 -18.56 -28.82
CA LEU A 77 -6.95 -18.07 -27.56
C LEU A 77 -5.91 -17.35 -26.70
N LEU A 78 -4.68 -17.86 -26.60
CA LEU A 78 -3.58 -17.22 -25.87
C LEU A 78 -3.25 -15.83 -26.44
N ARG A 79 -3.18 -15.69 -27.77
CA ARG A 79 -2.93 -14.40 -28.43
C ARG A 79 -4.10 -13.42 -28.22
N ALA A 80 -5.34 -13.90 -28.28
CA ALA A 80 -6.54 -13.10 -28.00
C ALA A 80 -6.66 -12.66 -26.53
N ALA A 81 -6.18 -13.48 -25.58
CA ALA A 81 -6.14 -13.15 -24.16
C ALA A 81 -5.05 -12.12 -23.82
N GLY A 82 -3.83 -12.29 -24.36
CA GLY A 82 -2.70 -11.39 -24.11
C GLY A 82 -2.99 -9.92 -24.48
N GLY A 83 -3.69 -9.70 -25.60
CA GLY A 83 -4.12 -8.36 -26.01
C GLY A 83 -5.05 -7.67 -24.99
N ARG A 84 -5.93 -8.42 -24.33
CA ARG A 84 -6.85 -7.87 -23.31
C ARG A 84 -6.09 -7.40 -22.08
N MET A 85 -5.15 -8.20 -21.58
CA MET A 85 -4.32 -7.84 -20.43
C MET A 85 -3.45 -6.60 -20.71
N SER A 86 -2.82 -6.54 -21.89
CA SER A 86 -2.04 -5.37 -22.32
C SER A 86 -2.89 -4.10 -22.47
N SER A 87 -4.17 -4.24 -22.83
CA SER A 87 -5.09 -3.09 -22.97
C SER A 87 -5.62 -2.50 -21.65
N GLN A 88 -5.48 -3.19 -20.51
CA GLN A 88 -5.89 -2.66 -19.21
C GLN A 88 -4.92 -1.57 -18.73
N LYS A 89 -5.21 -0.33 -19.15
CA LYS A 89 -4.55 0.88 -18.68
C LYS A 89 -4.71 0.99 -17.16
N THR A 90 -3.59 0.95 -16.44
CA THR A 90 -3.58 1.07 -14.98
C THR A 90 -4.04 2.48 -14.57
N SER A 91 -4.89 2.57 -13.56
CA SER A 91 -5.46 3.86 -13.10
C SER A 91 -4.51 4.69 -12.23
N ASN A 92 -3.29 4.21 -11.99
CA ASN A 92 -2.26 4.91 -11.21
C ASN A 92 -1.49 5.94 -12.07
N ASN A 93 -2.22 6.93 -12.61
CA ASN A 93 -1.64 8.08 -13.31
C ASN A 93 -1.01 9.11 -12.33
N ASP A 94 -1.21 8.93 -11.02
CA ASP A 94 -0.62 9.73 -9.94
C ASP A 94 0.91 9.66 -9.90
N SER A 95 1.44 8.49 -10.22
CA SER A 95 2.88 8.19 -10.12
C SER A 95 3.69 8.81 -11.27
N CYS A 96 3.06 9.56 -12.18
CA CYS A 96 3.73 10.28 -13.25
C CYS A 96 4.52 11.48 -12.69
N ARG A 97 5.80 11.58 -13.07
CA ARG A 97 6.74 12.61 -12.54
C ARG A 97 6.44 14.03 -13.05
N ASP A 98 5.56 14.15 -14.02
CA ASP A 98 5.22 15.37 -14.76
C ASP A 98 4.28 16.31 -13.97
N LEU A 99 3.83 17.38 -14.60
CA LEU A 99 2.90 18.32 -13.98
C LEU A 99 1.49 17.72 -13.76
N SER A 100 1.07 16.77 -14.58
CA SER A 100 -0.24 16.11 -14.49
C SER A 100 -0.32 15.19 -13.27
N GLY A 101 0.64 14.26 -13.10
CA GLY A 101 0.69 13.39 -11.93
C GLY A 101 0.80 14.17 -10.61
N ARG A 102 1.66 15.19 -10.58
CA ARG A 102 1.79 16.10 -9.41
C ARG A 102 0.49 16.83 -9.07
N ARG A 103 -0.25 17.32 -10.07
CA ARG A 103 -1.57 17.96 -9.87
C ARG A 103 -2.60 16.95 -9.35
N LEU A 104 -2.64 15.73 -9.90
CA LEU A 104 -3.55 14.68 -9.44
C LEU A 104 -3.28 14.30 -7.98
N SER A 105 -2.01 14.18 -7.60
CA SER A 105 -1.57 13.89 -6.23
C SER A 105 -2.05 14.96 -5.25
N THR A 106 -1.77 16.25 -5.49
CA THR A 106 -2.22 17.33 -4.60
C THR A 106 -3.75 17.46 -4.54
N ILE A 107 -4.47 17.19 -5.65
CA ILE A 107 -5.94 17.18 -5.67
C ILE A 107 -6.50 16.03 -4.81
N LYS A 108 -5.89 14.84 -4.82
CA LYS A 108 -6.32 13.72 -3.98
C LYS A 108 -5.99 13.95 -2.51
N GLU A 109 -4.83 14.54 -2.20
CA GLU A 109 -4.46 14.88 -0.83
C GLU A 109 -5.41 15.94 -0.25
N ALA A 110 -5.72 16.99 -1.02
CA ALA A 110 -6.70 18.00 -0.61
C ALA A 110 -8.10 17.40 -0.36
N LYS A 111 -8.57 16.49 -1.24
CA LYS A 111 -9.84 15.75 -1.03
C LYS A 111 -9.80 14.89 0.23
N ARG A 112 -8.73 14.13 0.43
CA ARG A 112 -8.55 13.26 1.61
C ARG A 112 -8.52 14.05 2.92
N LEU A 113 -7.99 15.28 2.90
CA LEU A 113 -8.02 16.20 4.04
C LEU A 113 -9.42 16.78 4.26
N ALA A 114 -10.15 17.15 3.20
CA ALA A 114 -11.55 17.57 3.30
C ALA A 114 -12.45 16.45 3.86
N GLU A 115 -12.38 15.24 3.30
CA GLU A 115 -13.08 14.04 3.79
C GLU A 115 -12.74 13.70 5.25
N TYR A 116 -11.50 13.97 5.68
CA TYR A 116 -11.12 13.81 7.09
C TYR A 116 -11.83 14.83 7.99
N ILE A 117 -11.80 16.12 7.64
CA ILE A 117 -12.45 17.21 8.39
C ILE A 117 -13.97 17.03 8.41
N GLU A 118 -14.58 16.65 7.28
CA GLU A 118 -16.01 16.36 7.16
C GLU A 118 -16.43 15.11 7.97
N SER A 119 -15.55 14.11 8.08
CA SER A 119 -15.82 12.91 8.88
C SER A 119 -15.45 13.03 10.37
N GLU A 120 -14.75 14.09 10.80
CA GLU A 120 -14.51 14.37 12.23
C GLU A 120 -15.80 14.40 13.08
N PRO A 121 -16.85 15.16 12.75
CA PRO A 121 -18.08 15.18 13.55
C PRO A 121 -18.78 13.80 13.59
N ALA A 122 -18.70 13.01 12.51
CA ALA A 122 -19.23 11.65 12.49
C ALA A 122 -18.42 10.70 13.40
N ARG A 123 -17.09 10.77 13.35
CA ARG A 123 -16.19 10.00 14.23
C ARG A 123 -16.34 10.41 15.70
N LYS A 124 -16.44 11.71 16.00
CA LYS A 124 -16.65 12.24 17.35
C LYS A 124 -18.00 11.81 17.93
N LYS A 125 -19.08 11.84 17.15
CA LYS A 125 -20.38 11.27 17.55
C LYS A 125 -20.28 9.76 17.80
N ALA A 126 -19.75 8.99 16.85
CA ALA A 126 -19.57 7.54 17.02
C ALA A 126 -18.72 7.16 18.25
N GLN A 127 -17.70 7.95 18.59
CA GLN A 127 -16.94 7.78 19.83
C GLN A 127 -17.76 8.11 21.08
N GLN A 128 -18.49 9.22 21.09
CA GLN A 128 -19.38 9.60 22.20
C GLN A 128 -20.50 8.58 22.41
N ASP A 129 -21.10 8.07 21.35
CA ASP A 129 -22.21 7.12 21.43
C ASP A 129 -21.70 5.72 21.82
N ALA A 130 -20.50 5.33 21.38
CA ALA A 130 -19.80 4.15 21.91
C ALA A 130 -19.34 4.30 23.38
N GLN A 131 -19.09 5.52 23.86
CA GLN A 131 -18.84 5.80 25.28
C GLN A 131 -20.14 5.73 26.09
N LYS A 132 -21.23 6.38 25.64
CA LYS A 132 -22.55 6.29 26.27
C LYS A 132 -23.04 4.85 26.36
N ALA A 133 -22.97 4.08 25.26
CA ALA A 133 -23.36 2.68 25.25
C ALA A 133 -22.51 1.81 26.20
N LYS A 134 -21.24 2.16 26.45
CA LYS A 134 -20.42 1.51 27.48
C LYS A 134 -20.83 1.89 28.90
N LEU A 135 -21.15 3.17 29.14
CA LEU A 135 -21.65 3.63 30.43
C LEU A 135 -23.01 3.00 30.75
N GLU A 136 -23.97 3.07 29.82
CA GLU A 136 -25.30 2.45 29.93
C GLU A 136 -25.20 0.92 30.14
N ALA A 137 -24.24 0.24 29.49
CA ALA A 137 -23.99 -1.18 29.68
C ALA A 137 -23.23 -1.53 30.99
N LEU A 138 -22.67 -0.54 31.70
CA LEU A 138 -22.17 -0.68 33.07
C LEU A 138 -23.27 -0.35 34.08
N GLU A 139 -24.02 0.75 33.88
CA GLU A 139 -25.18 1.17 34.67
C GLU A 139 -26.23 0.05 34.75
N LYS A 140 -26.58 -0.60 33.63
CA LYS A 140 -27.50 -1.76 33.62
C LYS A 140 -26.96 -2.97 34.39
N LYS A 141 -25.64 -3.16 34.45
CA LYS A 141 -25.01 -4.25 35.22
C LYS A 141 -24.91 -3.93 36.71
N LEU A 142 -24.82 -2.65 37.06
CA LEU A 142 -24.89 -2.18 38.44
C LEU A 142 -26.33 -2.28 38.96
N ALA A 143 -27.32 -1.75 38.23
CA ALA A 143 -28.73 -1.92 38.57
C ALA A 143 -29.12 -3.40 38.78
N MET A 144 -28.76 -4.29 37.84
CA MET A 144 -29.00 -5.74 37.99
C MET A 144 -28.24 -6.40 39.16
N ARG A 145 -27.17 -5.77 39.66
CA ARG A 145 -26.46 -6.22 40.87
C ARG A 145 -27.12 -5.69 42.13
N ASP A 146 -27.63 -4.47 42.11
CA ASP A 146 -28.29 -3.82 43.24
C ASP A 146 -29.67 -4.45 43.51
N ASP A 147 -30.44 -4.75 42.45
CA ASP A 147 -31.68 -5.55 42.49
C ASP A 147 -31.46 -6.96 43.09
N ALA A 148 -30.29 -7.54 42.86
CA ALA A 148 -29.89 -8.85 43.39
C ALA A 148 -29.15 -8.78 44.75
N GLY A 149 -28.96 -7.57 45.30
CA GLY A 149 -27.84 -7.27 46.22
C GLY A 149 -28.17 -6.49 47.50
N GLY A 150 -29.45 -6.14 47.75
CA GLY A 150 -29.91 -5.68 49.07
C GLY A 150 -29.96 -4.16 49.28
N SER A 151 -31.15 -3.60 49.06
CA SER A 151 -31.66 -2.36 49.66
C SER A 151 -30.81 -1.09 49.58
N SER A 152 -31.02 -0.29 48.54
CA SER A 152 -31.03 1.17 48.67
C SER A 152 -32.07 1.80 47.73
N GLU A 153 -32.74 2.87 48.16
CA GLU A 153 -33.75 3.58 47.34
C GLU A 153 -33.11 4.54 46.33
N PRO A 154 -33.74 4.77 45.16
CA PRO A 154 -33.23 5.65 44.10
C PRO A 154 -33.38 7.14 44.47
N LEU A 155 -32.48 7.66 45.31
CA LEU A 155 -32.50 9.04 45.79
C LEU A 155 -32.01 10.06 44.75
N ALA A 156 -32.85 10.32 43.75
CA ALA A 156 -32.64 11.35 42.74
C ALA A 156 -32.35 12.74 43.35
N GLY A 157 -31.31 13.41 42.87
CA GLY A 157 -31.05 14.84 43.14
C GLY A 157 -30.06 15.19 44.25
N LYS A 158 -29.41 14.21 44.92
CA LYS A 158 -28.29 14.51 45.85
C LYS A 158 -26.93 14.43 45.14
N LYS A 159 -26.03 15.34 45.52
CA LYS A 159 -24.65 15.40 44.98
C LYS A 159 -23.97 14.05 45.21
N HIS A 160 -23.49 13.42 44.14
CA HIS A 160 -22.81 12.12 44.19
C HIS A 160 -21.63 12.19 45.18
N ARG A 161 -21.80 11.60 46.36
CA ARG A 161 -20.72 11.41 47.32
C ARG A 161 -19.69 10.48 46.68
N LEU A 162 -18.41 10.70 46.94
CA LEU A 162 -17.40 9.68 46.65
C LEU A 162 -17.60 8.56 47.68
N GLU A 163 -18.41 7.56 47.33
CA GLU A 163 -18.57 6.30 48.09
C GLU A 163 -17.37 5.34 47.86
N ASP A 164 -16.32 5.82 47.18
CA ASP A 164 -15.00 5.21 47.13
C ASP A 164 -14.22 5.59 48.40
N THR A 165 -14.58 4.94 49.51
CA THR A 165 -13.94 5.14 50.82
C THR A 165 -12.47 4.74 50.78
N GLU A 166 -12.13 3.68 50.04
CA GLU A 166 -10.75 3.20 49.87
C GLU A 166 -9.86 4.26 49.20
N PHE A 167 -10.28 4.85 48.07
CA PHE A 167 -9.52 5.92 47.42
C PHE A 167 -9.39 7.16 48.30
N VAL A 168 -10.44 7.50 49.06
CA VAL A 168 -10.43 8.63 50.00
C VAL A 168 -9.51 8.37 51.20
N GLU A 169 -9.34 7.13 51.65
CA GLU A 169 -8.42 6.75 52.72
C GLU A 169 -6.97 6.63 52.23
N GLN A 170 -6.73 5.99 51.10
CA GLN A 170 -5.43 5.97 50.41
C GLN A 170 -4.92 7.39 50.12
N SER A 171 -5.81 8.29 49.68
CA SER A 171 -5.46 9.70 49.46
C SER A 171 -5.04 10.42 50.74
N LYS A 172 -5.67 10.12 51.89
CA LYS A 172 -5.26 10.68 53.19
C LYS A 172 -3.91 10.11 53.65
N GLU A 173 -3.72 8.79 53.54
CA GLU A 173 -2.48 8.13 53.95
C GLU A 173 -1.27 8.58 53.11
N LEU A 174 -1.44 8.76 51.80
CA LEU A 174 -0.41 9.35 50.93
C LEU A 174 -0.09 10.80 51.33
N VAL A 175 -1.10 11.60 51.67
CA VAL A 175 -0.92 12.98 52.12
C VAL A 175 -0.22 13.04 53.49
N ASP A 176 -0.59 12.17 54.44
CA ASP A 176 -0.04 12.19 55.80
C ASP A 176 1.35 11.52 55.90
N SER A 177 1.63 10.51 55.09
CA SER A 177 2.98 9.97 54.92
C SER A 177 3.94 11.00 54.30
N VAL A 178 3.50 11.81 53.33
CA VAL A 178 4.26 12.94 52.81
C VAL A 178 4.50 14.02 53.87
N LYS A 179 3.48 14.42 54.65
CA LYS A 179 3.65 15.35 55.79
C LYS A 179 4.64 14.80 56.83
N SER A 180 4.57 13.51 57.13
CA SER A 180 5.47 12.81 58.05
C SER A 180 6.92 12.82 57.52
N ALA A 181 7.12 12.50 56.24
CA ALA A 181 8.43 12.55 55.60
C ALA A 181 9.03 13.96 55.58
N VAL A 182 8.23 14.99 55.24
CA VAL A 182 8.69 16.40 55.21
C VAL A 182 9.01 16.92 56.62
N SER A 183 8.17 16.64 57.62
CA SER A 183 8.44 17.05 59.00
C SER A 183 9.64 16.33 59.60
N ALA A 184 9.78 15.01 59.37
CA ALA A 184 10.96 14.25 59.73
C ALA A 184 12.22 14.76 59.02
N ALA A 185 12.14 15.15 57.74
CA ALA A 185 13.26 15.75 57.00
C ALA A 185 13.64 17.12 57.57
N MET A 186 12.68 17.98 57.92
CA MET A 186 12.93 19.28 58.55
C MET A 186 13.54 19.14 59.96
N LEU A 187 13.09 18.16 60.75
CA LEU A 187 13.66 17.85 62.06
C LEU A 187 15.07 17.25 61.94
N LYS A 188 15.30 16.34 60.97
CA LYS A 188 16.64 15.83 60.64
C LYS A 188 17.58 16.94 60.13
N LYS A 189 17.08 17.91 59.34
CA LYS A 189 17.83 19.09 58.90
C LYS A 189 18.19 19.99 60.09
N LYS A 190 17.26 20.28 60.99
CA LYS A 190 17.53 21.03 62.24
C LYS A 190 18.54 20.31 63.15
N LYS A 191 18.43 18.99 63.31
CA LYS A 191 19.39 18.18 64.09
C LYS A 191 20.78 18.19 63.43
N LYS A 192 20.86 17.95 62.11
CA LYS A 192 22.14 17.98 61.37
C LYS A 192 22.79 19.38 61.41
N ALA A 193 22.01 20.45 61.31
CA ALA A 193 22.51 21.82 61.48
C ALA A 193 23.06 22.09 62.89
N LYS A 194 22.46 21.52 63.95
CA LYS A 194 22.96 21.63 65.33
C LYS A 194 24.21 20.77 65.60
N THR A 195 24.44 19.70 64.83
CA THR A 195 25.63 18.83 64.95
C THR A 195 26.77 19.25 64.01
N ALA A 196 26.50 19.92 62.89
CA ALA A 196 27.50 20.27 61.87
C ALA A 196 28.46 21.41 62.26
N HIS A 197 28.34 22.00 63.45
CA HIS A 197 29.35 22.94 63.98
C HIS A 197 30.59 22.20 64.56
N THR A 198 30.54 20.88 64.72
CA THR A 198 31.67 20.09 65.27
C THR A 198 32.19 19.07 64.26
N THR A 199 33.45 19.27 63.88
CA THR A 199 34.40 18.29 63.32
C THR A 199 34.20 17.87 61.86
N SER A 200 35.03 18.44 60.99
CA SER A 200 35.33 17.93 59.64
C SER A 200 36.71 17.26 59.60
N THR A 201 36.77 15.93 59.46
CA THR A 201 37.96 15.21 58.95
C THR A 201 37.65 13.75 58.57
N ALA A 202 38.22 13.29 57.43
CA ALA A 202 38.85 11.99 57.09
C ALA A 202 38.37 10.64 57.72
N THR A 203 38.48 9.45 57.09
CA THR A 203 39.20 8.99 55.88
C THR A 203 38.57 7.69 55.27
N VAL A 204 39.20 7.12 54.23
CA VAL A 204 38.96 5.81 53.55
C VAL A 204 38.93 4.58 54.49
N ALA A 205 38.55 3.33 54.15
CA ALA A 205 38.39 2.53 52.90
C ALA A 205 37.48 1.28 53.18
N SER A 206 37.20 0.22 52.37
CA SER A 206 37.25 -0.15 50.92
C SER A 206 36.61 -1.57 50.70
N THR A 207 36.51 -2.06 49.44
CA THR A 207 36.42 -3.51 49.00
C THR A 207 35.19 -4.38 49.39
N SER A 208 34.72 -5.41 48.64
CA SER A 208 34.91 -5.86 47.23
C SER A 208 33.99 -7.04 46.83
N LYS A 209 33.71 -7.25 45.52
CA LYS A 209 33.06 -8.44 44.88
C LYS A 209 31.58 -8.67 45.27
N VAL A 210 30.74 -9.43 44.52
CA VAL A 210 30.92 -10.52 43.53
C VAL A 210 30.36 -10.17 42.13
N ALA A 211 30.73 -10.92 41.09
CA ALA A 211 30.33 -10.68 39.70
C ALA A 211 29.61 -11.88 39.03
N SER A 212 28.66 -11.54 38.16
CA SER A 212 28.35 -12.13 36.83
C SER A 212 28.07 -13.63 36.63
N THR A 213 26.90 -13.90 36.04
CA THR A 213 26.70 -14.83 34.91
C THR A 213 25.94 -14.08 33.79
N LEU A 214 26.11 -14.47 32.53
CA LEU A 214 25.66 -13.71 31.35
C LEU A 214 24.65 -14.48 30.48
N THR A 215 23.82 -13.73 29.74
CA THR A 215 23.16 -14.23 28.52
C THR A 215 23.28 -13.20 27.37
N THR A 216 24.28 -13.43 26.52
CA THR A 216 24.30 -13.17 25.06
C THR A 216 24.15 -11.73 24.51
N ALA A 217 25.27 -11.28 23.92
CA ALA A 217 25.45 -10.45 22.70
C ALA A 217 24.33 -10.52 21.62
N ALA A 218 24.22 -9.65 20.61
CA ALA A 218 24.76 -8.32 20.25
C ALA A 218 23.97 -7.87 18.96
N ALA A 219 24.21 -6.79 18.22
CA ALA A 219 25.25 -5.76 18.24
C ALA A 219 24.70 -4.42 17.68
N ALA A 220 25.20 -3.29 18.17
CA ALA A 220 25.12 -1.99 17.50
C ALA A 220 26.34 -1.16 17.91
N THR A 221 27.16 -0.73 16.95
CA THR A 221 28.45 -0.08 17.21
C THR A 221 28.36 1.44 17.34
N SER A 222 29.21 2.00 18.21
CA SER A 222 29.57 3.43 18.29
C SER A 222 29.83 4.05 16.90
N ALA A 223 29.37 5.25 16.54
CA ALA A 223 29.37 6.56 17.22
C ALA A 223 30.72 7.30 17.17
N PHE A 224 30.73 8.46 16.49
CA PHE A 224 31.65 9.61 16.58
C PHE A 224 30.91 10.78 15.88
N VAL A 225 30.48 11.84 16.57
CA VAL A 225 31.22 13.06 17.02
C VAL A 225 31.44 14.09 15.89
N GLU A 226 31.12 15.35 16.22
CA GLU A 226 31.14 16.58 15.41
C GLU A 226 32.59 17.15 15.24
N PRO A 227 32.89 18.39 14.74
CA PRO A 227 32.00 19.50 14.31
C PRO A 227 32.46 20.35 13.08
N ILE A 228 31.65 21.39 12.78
CA ILE A 228 31.97 22.68 12.10
C ILE A 228 32.66 22.65 10.73
N LEU A 229 32.02 23.31 9.75
CA LEU A 229 32.67 24.34 8.90
C LEU A 229 31.62 25.31 8.31
N GLU A 230 32.08 26.47 7.84
CA GLU A 230 31.27 27.70 7.72
C GLU A 230 31.51 28.44 6.39
N SER A 231 30.65 29.42 6.07
CA SER A 231 30.65 30.28 4.86
C SER A 231 30.15 29.59 3.56
N SER A 232 29.77 30.28 2.48
CA SER A 232 29.88 31.72 2.19
C SER A 232 28.82 32.25 1.20
N ALA A 233 28.86 33.57 0.99
CA ALA A 233 28.50 34.30 -0.25
C ALA A 233 27.03 34.60 -0.62
N THR A 234 26.61 35.82 -0.27
CA THR A 234 26.18 36.89 -1.21
C THR A 234 24.76 36.87 -1.84
N ALA A 235 24.06 38.01 -1.70
CA ALA A 235 22.76 38.37 -2.29
C ALA A 235 22.97 39.29 -3.54
N PRO A 236 22.07 40.23 -3.98
CA PRO A 236 20.61 40.41 -3.78
C PRO A 236 19.85 40.72 -5.11
N VAL A 237 18.58 41.16 -5.01
CA VAL A 237 17.72 41.78 -6.07
C VAL A 237 17.44 40.90 -7.33
N VAL A 238 16.49 41.19 -8.23
CA VAL A 238 15.64 42.37 -8.53
C VAL A 238 14.15 41.96 -8.60
N ALA A 239 13.24 42.83 -8.14
CA ALA A 239 11.82 42.73 -8.46
C ALA A 239 11.46 43.68 -9.62
N VAL A 240 10.72 43.18 -10.62
CA VAL A 240 10.12 44.02 -11.69
C VAL A 240 8.64 43.69 -11.79
N ALA A 241 7.81 44.73 -11.68
CA ALA A 241 6.37 44.66 -11.97
C ALA A 241 6.06 45.56 -13.16
N THR A 242 5.29 45.07 -14.12
CA THR A 242 4.76 45.83 -15.26
C THR A 242 3.32 45.40 -15.55
N VAL A 243 2.51 46.33 -16.05
CA VAL A 243 1.04 46.24 -16.01
C VAL A 243 0.41 46.13 -17.41
N ALA A 244 -0.66 45.34 -17.47
CA ALA A 244 -1.76 45.28 -18.44
C ALA A 244 -1.61 45.79 -19.90
N ALA A 245 -1.83 44.86 -20.83
CA ALA A 245 -2.78 45.02 -21.95
C ALA A 245 -3.32 43.62 -22.35
N GLY A 246 -4.52 43.43 -22.90
CA GLY A 246 -5.53 44.44 -23.22
C GLY A 246 -6.16 44.24 -24.61
N ALA A 247 -6.64 43.04 -24.93
CA ALA A 247 -7.32 42.76 -26.20
C ALA A 247 -8.45 41.74 -26.01
N ALA A 248 -9.63 42.07 -26.50
CA ALA A 248 -10.78 41.19 -26.61
C ALA A 248 -11.32 41.26 -28.05
N SER A 249 -11.89 40.16 -28.54
CA SER A 249 -12.67 40.14 -29.77
C SER A 249 -13.72 39.05 -29.68
N ALA A 250 -14.97 39.43 -29.95
CA ALA A 250 -16.14 38.59 -30.16
C ALA A 250 -17.05 39.34 -31.15
#